data_AF-A0A7S3URE2-F1
#
_entry.id   AF-A0A7S3URE2-F1
#
_cell.length_a   1.000
_cell.length_b   1.000
_cell.length_c   1.000
_cell.angle_alpha   90.00
_cell.angle_beta   90.00
_cell.angle_gamma   90.00
#
_symmetry.space_group_name_H-M   'P 1'
#
loop_
_entity.id
_entity.type
_entity.pdbx_description
1 polymer ?
#
loop_
_entity_poly.entity_id
_entity_poly.type
_entity_poly.pdbx_seq_one_letter_code
_entity_poly.pdbx_strand_id
1 'polypeptide(L)'
;YEPEIRKFLSQFGTITRLRLARSKRSTRSKGYAFVEFKSHDVAEVVAKDMDKYFIMQKPISAKLLEPSQVHESLWDGCTKSGKGRGIINMKRIHVKDNKDKNNNRPVDEATGLPVVSEAAKSRKEAKREAVKNALEAAGVEYSLP
;
A
#
# COMPACT_ATOMS: atom_id res chain seq x y z
N TYR A 1 17.14 6.77 4.36
CA TYR A 1 17.51 5.68 3.42
C TYR A 1 17.87 6.19 2.04
N GLU A 2 16.93 6.64 1.19
CA GLU A 2 17.24 7.05 -0.18
C GLU A 2 18.30 8.17 -0.30
N PRO A 3 18.21 9.30 0.42
CA PRO A 3 19.23 10.35 0.33
C PRO A 3 20.60 9.90 0.86
N GLU A 4 20.62 9.04 1.88
CA GLU A 4 21.86 8.49 2.45
C GLU A 4 22.55 7.55 1.49
N ILE A 5 21.81 6.61 0.86
CA ILE A 5 22.36 5.70 -0.16
C ILE A 5 22.89 6.50 -1.34
N ARG A 6 22.15 7.52 -1.79
CA ARG A 6 22.60 8.40 -2.86
C ARG A 6 23.88 9.14 -2.49
N LYS A 7 23.96 9.70 -1.28
CA LYS A 7 25.15 10.42 -0.79
C LYS A 7 26.37 9.49 -0.75
N PHE A 8 26.21 8.29 -0.23
CA PHE A 8 27.28 7.30 -0.15
C PHE A 8 27.73 6.86 -1.55
N LEU A 9 26.81 6.42 -2.40
CA LEU A 9 27.17 5.93 -3.74
C LEU A 9 27.68 7.03 -4.68
N SER A 10 27.36 8.29 -4.39
CA SER A 10 27.87 9.43 -5.17
C SER A 10 29.39 9.60 -5.05
N GLN A 11 30.05 8.94 -4.09
CA GLN A 11 31.52 8.97 -3.97
C GLN A 11 32.21 8.17 -5.09
N PHE A 12 31.54 7.14 -5.63
CA PHE A 12 32.08 6.30 -6.70
C PHE A 12 31.85 6.92 -8.09
N GLY A 13 30.78 7.71 -8.24
CA GLY A 13 30.50 8.39 -9.49
C GLY A 13 29.17 9.13 -9.52
N THR A 14 28.87 9.73 -10.67
CA THR A 14 27.62 10.46 -10.88
C THR A 14 26.45 9.49 -11.06
N ILE A 15 25.43 9.61 -10.20
CA ILE A 15 24.20 8.82 -10.24
C ILE A 15 23.14 9.55 -11.07
N THR A 16 22.65 8.89 -12.12
CA THR A 16 21.58 9.41 -12.99
C THR A 16 20.21 9.17 -12.38
N ARG A 17 19.93 7.93 -11.98
CA ARG A 17 18.65 7.51 -11.39
C ARG A 17 18.88 6.63 -10.17
N LEU A 18 18.02 6.78 -9.17
CA LEU A 18 18.04 5.95 -7.98
C LEU A 18 16.61 5.70 -7.53
N ARG A 19 16.25 4.43 -7.33
CA ARG A 19 14.92 4.02 -6.90
C ARG A 19 15.01 3.06 -5.73
N LEU A 20 14.52 3.47 -4.56
CA LEU A 20 14.34 2.57 -3.43
C LEU A 20 12.99 1.83 -3.54
N ALA A 21 13.03 0.49 -3.55
CA ALA A 21 11.79 -0.28 -3.57
C ALA A 21 11.04 -0.17 -2.23
N ARG A 22 9.74 0.12 -2.30
CA ARG A 22 8.86 0.28 -1.13
C ARG A 22 7.64 -0.62 -1.21
N SER A 23 7.10 -0.99 -0.06
CA SER A 23 5.83 -1.72 0.03
C SER A 23 4.66 -0.80 -0.37
N LYS A 24 3.78 -1.29 -1.25
CA LYS A 24 2.58 -0.55 -1.69
C LYS A 24 1.63 -0.24 -0.52
N ARG A 25 1.58 -1.12 0.49
CA ARG A 25 0.67 -1.00 1.65
C ARG A 25 1.25 -0.14 2.76
N SER A 26 2.50 -0.39 3.15
CA SER A 26 3.11 0.25 4.34
C SER A 26 4.10 1.36 4.01
N THR A 27 4.45 1.57 2.74
CA THR A 27 5.47 2.54 2.26
C THR A 27 6.88 2.34 2.84
N ARG A 28 7.06 1.31 3.68
CA ARG A 28 8.35 0.92 4.22
C ARG A 28 9.22 0.36 3.11
N SER A 29 10.52 0.56 3.24
CA SER A 29 11.53 -0.01 2.33
C SER A 29 11.41 -1.53 2.27
N LYS A 30 11.47 -2.11 1.07
CA LYS A 30 11.56 -3.56 0.89
C LYS A 30 12.98 -4.10 1.10
N GLY A 31 13.97 -3.23 1.23
CA GLY A 31 15.37 -3.61 1.48
C GLY A 31 16.24 -3.74 0.23
N TYR A 32 15.73 -3.37 -0.95
CA TYR A 32 16.51 -3.31 -2.18
C TYR A 32 16.27 -2.00 -2.92
N ALA A 33 17.25 -1.56 -3.70
CA ALA A 33 17.21 -0.37 -4.51
C ALA A 33 17.86 -0.63 -5.87
N PHE A 34 17.48 0.17 -6.86
CA PHE A 34 18.10 0.19 -8.18
C PHE A 34 18.82 1.51 -8.36
N VAL A 35 20.04 1.46 -8.89
CA VAL A 35 20.90 2.62 -9.08
C VAL A 35 21.45 2.57 -10.49
N GLU A 36 21.30 3.67 -11.21
CA GLU A 36 21.84 3.87 -12.54
C GLU A 36 22.98 4.89 -12.46
N PHE A 37 24.18 4.45 -12.76
CA PHE A 37 25.37 5.30 -12.87
C PHE A 37 25.51 5.83 -14.30
N LYS A 38 26.20 6.96 -14.44
CA LYS A 38 26.51 7.54 -15.76
C LYS A 38 27.51 6.69 -16.57
N SER A 39 28.43 6.01 -15.89
CA SER A 39 29.49 5.20 -16.51
C SER A 39 29.32 3.72 -16.15
N HIS A 40 29.46 2.84 -17.15
CA HIS A 40 29.35 1.40 -16.96
C HIS A 40 30.46 0.85 -16.05
N ASP A 41 31.71 1.28 -16.25
CA ASP A 41 32.87 0.81 -15.49
C ASP A 41 32.70 1.06 -13.98
N VAL A 42 32.11 2.20 -13.61
CA VAL A 42 31.81 2.52 -12.21
C VAL A 42 30.78 1.55 -11.64
N ALA A 43 29.76 1.18 -12.42
CA ALA A 43 28.76 0.22 -11.97
C ALA A 43 29.36 -1.18 -11.75
N GLU A 44 30.32 -1.58 -12.58
CA GLU A 44 31.02 -2.86 -12.45
C GLU A 44 31.91 -2.90 -11.20
N VAL A 45 32.68 -1.83 -10.95
CA VAL A 45 33.51 -1.68 -9.75
C VAL A 45 32.63 -1.70 -8.50
N VAL A 46 31.53 -0.94 -8.49
CA VAL A 46 30.59 -0.93 -7.37
C VAL A 46 29.97 -2.32 -7.13
N ALA A 47 29.63 -3.07 -8.19
CA ALA A 47 29.08 -4.41 -8.04
C ALA A 47 30.08 -5.39 -7.41
N LYS A 48 31.38 -5.24 -7.73
CA LYS A 48 32.46 -6.08 -7.19
C LYS A 48 32.83 -5.70 -5.76
N ASP A 49 33.04 -4.41 -5.51
CA ASP A 49 33.61 -3.92 -4.25
C ASP A 49 32.57 -3.77 -3.13
N MET A 50 31.30 -3.58 -3.49
CA MET A 50 30.21 -3.37 -2.52
C MET A 50 29.38 -4.61 -2.24
N ASP A 51 29.71 -5.77 -2.82
CA ASP A 51 29.08 -7.02 -2.40
C ASP A 51 29.50 -7.36 -0.96
N LYS A 52 28.51 -7.59 -0.09
CA LYS A 52 28.66 -7.88 1.34
C LYS A 52 29.20 -6.72 2.19
N TYR A 53 29.21 -5.49 1.67
CA TYR A 53 29.52 -4.31 2.46
C TYR A 53 28.38 -3.94 3.42
N PHE A 54 28.67 -3.17 4.48
CA PHE A 54 27.65 -2.72 5.43
C PHE A 54 27.23 -1.27 5.16
N ILE A 55 25.95 -1.08 4.84
CA ILE A 55 25.33 0.27 4.74
C ILE A 55 24.26 0.38 5.82
N MET A 56 24.36 1.41 6.67
CA MET A 56 23.40 1.67 7.76
C MET A 56 23.15 0.43 8.65
N GLN A 57 24.23 -0.26 9.02
CA GLN A 57 24.21 -1.50 9.82
C GLN A 57 23.51 -2.70 9.14
N LYS A 58 23.34 -2.68 7.81
CA LYS A 58 22.81 -3.81 7.05
C LYS A 58 23.82 -4.25 5.98
N PRO A 59 24.10 -5.55 5.86
CA PRO A 59 24.88 -6.05 4.75
C PRO A 59 24.08 -5.84 3.46
N ILE A 60 24.75 -5.35 2.43
CA ILE A 60 24.19 -5.20 1.08
C ILE A 60 24.76 -6.28 0.17
N SER A 61 23.99 -6.70 -0.83
CA SER A 61 24.52 -7.45 -1.97
C SER A 61 24.34 -6.59 -3.21
N ALA A 62 25.45 -6.29 -3.87
CA ALA A 62 25.48 -5.49 -5.09
C ALA A 62 25.60 -6.44 -6.27
N LYS A 63 24.75 -6.27 -7.28
CA LYS A 63 24.77 -7.07 -8.51
C LYS A 63 24.63 -6.14 -9.69
N LEU A 64 25.43 -6.38 -10.72
CA LEU A 64 25.25 -5.75 -12.01
C LEU A 64 23.97 -6.31 -12.65
N LEU A 65 23.16 -5.41 -13.20
CA LEU A 65 21.93 -5.75 -13.89
C LEU A 65 22.12 -5.41 -15.36
N GLU A 66 21.90 -6.40 -16.21
CA GLU A 66 21.87 -6.19 -17.65
C GLU A 66 20.63 -5.37 -18.03
N PRO A 67 20.72 -4.50 -19.05
CA PRO A 67 19.59 -3.68 -19.48
C PRO A 67 18.39 -4.53 -19.93
N SER A 68 18.61 -5.76 -20.38
CA SER A 68 17.55 -6.72 -20.74
C SER A 68 16.73 -7.21 -19.54
N GLN A 69 17.31 -7.21 -18.34
CA GLN A 69 16.62 -7.61 -17.10
C GLN A 69 15.85 -6.44 -16.47
N VAL A 70 16.12 -5.22 -16.93
CA VAL A 70 15.46 -4.02 -16.46
C VAL A 70 14.15 -3.85 -17.22
N HIS A 71 13.03 -4.04 -16.52
CA HIS A 71 11.72 -3.76 -17.08
C HIS A 71 11.62 -2.27 -17.45
N GLU A 72 11.04 -1.95 -18.60
CA GLU A 72 10.92 -0.56 -19.11
C GLU A 72 10.29 0.39 -18.08
N SER A 73 9.27 -0.09 -17.36
CA SER A 73 8.58 0.67 -16.32
C SER A 73 9.32 0.76 -14.97
N LEU A 74 10.58 0.30 -14.86
CA LEU A 74 11.32 0.30 -13.60
C LEU A 74 11.49 1.73 -13.07
N TRP A 75 11.69 2.69 -13.96
CA TRP A 75 11.90 4.09 -13.61
C TRP A 75 10.61 4.90 -13.58
N ASP A 76 9.48 4.31 -13.93
CA ASP A 76 8.19 4.99 -13.89
C ASP A 76 7.83 5.42 -12.48
N GLY A 77 7.50 6.71 -12.33
CA GLY A 77 7.18 7.30 -11.03
C GLY A 77 8.41 7.62 -10.17
N CYS A 78 9.63 7.49 -10.70
CA CYS A 78 10.87 7.97 -10.09
C CYS A 78 11.10 9.48 -10.31
N THR A 79 10.05 10.22 -10.68
CA THR A 79 10.13 11.66 -10.96
C THR A 79 10.42 12.44 -9.69
N LYS A 80 11.28 13.46 -9.81
CA LYS A 80 11.82 14.34 -8.75
C LYS A 80 10.80 15.12 -7.92
N SER A 81 9.51 15.02 -8.25
CA SER A 81 8.42 15.53 -7.43
C SER A 81 7.70 14.34 -6.84
N GLY A 82 7.39 14.36 -5.54
CA GLY A 82 6.71 13.30 -4.78
C GLY A 82 5.27 12.98 -5.24
N LYS A 83 5.00 13.06 -6.54
CA LYS A 83 3.75 12.75 -7.24
C LYS A 83 3.95 11.60 -8.25
N GLY A 84 4.96 10.75 -8.08
CA GLY A 84 5.02 9.47 -8.78
C GLY A 84 3.81 8.63 -8.37
N ARG A 85 3.00 8.19 -9.35
CA ARG A 85 1.76 7.38 -9.23
C ARG A 85 1.48 6.99 -7.78
N GLY A 86 0.67 7.85 -7.13
CA GLY A 86 0.52 7.91 -5.70
C GLY A 86 0.49 6.53 -5.06
N ILE A 87 1.40 6.34 -4.11
CA ILE A 87 1.32 5.32 -3.07
C ILE A 87 -0.16 5.08 -2.78
N ILE A 88 -0.68 3.95 -3.26
CA ILE A 88 -2.09 3.65 -3.11
C ILE A 88 -2.29 3.40 -1.63
N ASN A 89 -2.72 4.43 -0.91
CA ASN A 89 -3.10 4.28 0.48
C ASN A 89 -4.35 3.42 0.48
N MET A 90 -4.17 2.11 0.64
CA MET A 90 -5.25 1.13 0.61
C MET A 90 -6.36 1.53 1.58
N LYS A 91 -6.04 2.15 2.73
CA LYS A 91 -7.09 2.68 3.63
C LYS A 91 -7.94 3.76 2.94
N ARG A 92 -7.33 4.70 2.21
CA ARG A 92 -8.08 5.72 1.44
C ARG A 92 -8.90 5.10 0.31
N ILE A 93 -8.38 4.08 -0.37
CA ILE A 93 -9.17 3.35 -1.38
C ILE A 93 -10.37 2.66 -0.72
N HIS A 94 -10.18 1.85 0.33
CA HIS A 94 -11.29 1.19 0.99
C HIS A 94 -12.31 2.19 1.55
N VAL A 95 -11.87 3.31 2.12
CA VAL A 95 -12.78 4.37 2.58
C VAL A 95 -13.56 4.98 1.42
N LYS A 96 -12.91 5.24 0.29
CA LYS A 96 -13.57 5.77 -0.91
C LYS A 96 -14.54 4.77 -1.50
N ASP A 97 -14.11 3.53 -1.73
CA ASP A 97 -14.96 2.46 -2.25
C ASP A 97 -16.16 2.20 -1.33
N ASN A 98 -15.98 2.27 -0.01
CA ASN A 98 -17.08 2.10 0.95
C ASN A 98 -18.03 3.32 0.94
N LYS A 99 -17.50 4.54 0.76
CA LYS A 99 -18.31 5.75 0.59
C LYS A 99 -19.12 5.69 -0.70
N ASP A 100 -18.49 5.31 -1.81
CA ASP A 100 -19.15 5.22 -3.12
C ASP A 100 -20.22 4.11 -3.11
N LYS A 101 -19.94 2.96 -2.48
CA LYS A 101 -20.94 1.90 -2.26
C LYS A 101 -22.09 2.33 -1.36
N ASN A 102 -21.84 3.16 -0.35
CA ASN A 102 -22.89 3.66 0.53
C ASN A 102 -23.74 4.74 -0.16
N ASN A 103 -23.12 5.62 -0.94
CA ASN A 103 -23.79 6.70 -1.65
C ASN A 103 -24.62 6.19 -2.83
N ASN A 104 -24.14 5.17 -3.55
CA ASN A 104 -24.84 4.58 -4.70
C ASN A 104 -25.70 3.38 -4.30
N ARG A 105 -26.07 3.27 -3.02
CA ARG A 105 -26.90 2.19 -2.54
C ARG A 105 -28.32 2.39 -3.09
N PRO A 106 -28.97 1.37 -3.68
CA PRO A 106 -30.36 1.49 -4.10
C PRO A 106 -31.23 1.83 -2.89
N VAL A 107 -32.17 2.75 -3.07
CA VAL A 107 -33.14 3.18 -2.06
C VAL A 107 -34.54 2.77 -2.51
N ASP A 108 -35.37 2.31 -1.58
CA ASP A 108 -36.78 2.01 -1.84
C ASP A 108 -37.57 3.33 -1.90
N GLU A 109 -38.20 3.62 -3.04
CA GLU A 109 -38.91 4.89 -3.29
C GLU A 109 -40.03 5.18 -2.28
N ALA A 110 -40.68 4.14 -1.75
CA ALA A 110 -41.79 4.27 -0.81
C ALA A 110 -41.36 4.64 0.62
N THR A 111 -40.12 4.35 1.03
CA THR A 111 -39.67 4.51 2.42
C THR A 111 -38.45 5.43 2.56
N GLY A 112 -37.79 5.76 1.44
CA GLY A 112 -36.52 6.51 1.45
C GLY A 112 -35.38 5.77 2.14
N LEU A 113 -35.58 4.50 2.52
CA LEU A 113 -34.59 3.67 3.18
C LEU A 113 -33.81 2.85 2.15
N PRO A 114 -32.54 2.50 2.43
CA PRO A 114 -31.77 1.66 1.53
C PRO A 114 -32.40 0.27 1.36
N VAL A 115 -32.46 -0.23 0.11
CA VAL A 115 -32.92 -1.58 -0.18
C VAL A 115 -32.00 -2.58 0.51
N VAL A 116 -32.56 -3.37 1.42
CA VAL A 116 -31.85 -4.42 2.16
C VAL A 116 -32.29 -5.78 1.65
N SER A 117 -31.35 -6.70 1.43
CA SER A 117 -31.67 -8.07 1.00
C SER A 117 -32.50 -8.81 2.07
N GLU A 118 -33.30 -9.78 1.64
CA GLU A 118 -34.14 -10.61 2.52
C GLU A 118 -33.32 -11.30 3.62
N ALA A 119 -32.13 -11.80 3.28
CA ALA A 119 -31.19 -12.37 4.24
C ALA A 119 -30.68 -11.36 5.28
N ALA A 120 -30.57 -10.07 4.94
CA ALA A 120 -30.21 -9.02 5.88
C ALA A 120 -31.39 -8.64 6.78
N LYS A 121 -32.62 -8.67 6.25
CA LYS A 121 -33.86 -8.48 7.02
C LYS A 121 -34.02 -9.60 8.06
N SER A 122 -33.88 -10.87 7.66
CA SER A 122 -33.99 -12.02 8.58
C SER A 122 -32.91 -12.02 9.68
N ARG A 123 -31.68 -11.63 9.38
CA ARG A 123 -30.62 -11.46 10.40
C ARG A 123 -30.94 -10.35 11.39
N LYS A 124 -31.57 -9.26 10.95
CA LYS A 124 -31.95 -8.14 11.82
C LYS A 124 -33.11 -8.54 12.73
N GLU A 125 -34.06 -9.31 12.20
CA GLU A 125 -35.19 -9.87 12.94
C GLU A 125 -34.75 -10.90 13.98
N ALA A 126 -33.91 -11.87 13.60
CA ALA A 126 -33.33 -12.83 14.54
C ALA A 126 -32.54 -12.15 15.68
N LYS A 127 -31.85 -11.04 15.38
CA LYS A 127 -31.21 -10.22 16.42
C LYS A 127 -32.23 -9.50 17.31
N ARG A 128 -33.32 -8.97 16.74
CA ARG A 128 -34.41 -8.34 17.52
C ARG A 128 -35.08 -9.36 18.44
N GLU A 129 -35.33 -10.57 17.96
CA GLU A 129 -35.88 -11.67 18.76
C GLU A 129 -34.92 -12.11 19.86
N ALA A 130 -33.62 -12.26 19.56
CA ALA A 130 -32.62 -12.56 20.59
C ALA A 130 -32.54 -11.48 21.67
N VAL A 131 -32.63 -10.20 21.29
CA VAL A 131 -32.67 -9.07 22.24
C VAL A 131 -33.96 -9.11 23.06
N LYS A 132 -35.11 -9.38 22.44
CA LYS A 132 -36.39 -9.52 23.12
C LYS A 132 -36.35 -10.65 24.15
N ASN A 133 -35.89 -11.84 23.75
CA ASN A 133 -35.75 -12.99 24.65
C ASN A 133 -34.78 -12.70 25.81
N ALA A 134 -33.71 -11.94 25.56
CA ALA A 134 -32.77 -11.54 26.60
C ALA A 134 -33.38 -10.52 27.59
N LEU A 135 -34.24 -9.60 27.11
CA LEU A 135 -34.94 -8.64 27.96
C LEU A 135 -36.03 -9.30 28.80
N GLU A 136 -36.78 -10.25 28.23
CA GLU A 136 -37.76 -11.07 28.95
C GLU A 136 -37.09 -11.92 30.04
N ALA A 137 -35.94 -12.54 29.73
CA ALA A 137 -35.16 -13.29 30.72
C ALA A 137 -34.62 -12.39 31.87
N ALA A 138 -34.40 -11.10 31.60
CA ALA A 138 -34.02 -10.11 32.59
C ALA A 138 -35.21 -9.50 33.36
N GLY A 139 -36.45 -9.92 33.05
CA GLY A 139 -37.67 -9.41 33.69
C GLY A 139 -38.04 -7.98 33.28
N VAL A 140 -37.48 -7.46 32.18
CA VAL A 140 -37.74 -6.11 31.68
C VAL A 140 -38.76 -6.21 30.55
N GLU A 141 -39.97 -5.75 30.81
CA GLU A 141 -41.03 -5.67 29.80
C GLU A 141 -40.73 -4.50 28.85
N TYR A 142 -40.25 -4.81 27.65
CA TYR A 142 -39.84 -3.81 26.67
C TYR A 142 -40.53 -4.05 25.32
N SER A 143 -41.38 -3.11 24.91
CA SER A 143 -42.05 -3.12 23.61
C SER A 143 -41.17 -2.42 22.56
N LEU A 144 -40.71 -3.16 21.57
CA LEU A 144 -39.96 -2.60 20.42
C LEU A 144 -40.92 -1.81 19.51
N PRO A 145 -40.63 -0.55 19.18
CA PRO A 145 -41.34 0.18 18.12
C PRO A 145 -40.96 -0.31 16.70
#